data_AF-A0A5D3Y711-F1
#
_entry.id   AF-A0A5D3Y711-F1
#
_cell.length_a   1.000
_cell.length_b   1.000
_cell.length_c   1.000
_cell.angle_alpha   90.00
_cell.angle_beta   90.00
_cell.angle_gamma   90.00
#
_symmetry.space_group_name_H-M   'P 1'
#
loop_
_entity.id
_entity.type
_entity.pdbx_description
1 polymer ?
#
loop_
_entity_poly.entity_id
_entity_poly.type
_entity_poly.pdbx_seq_one_letter_code
_entity_poly.pdbx_strand_id
1 'polypeptide(L)'
;MPLKIIEKLIEKYGPINAHKEQLLLLKERIIAYEDHLSECRIKSAASADVIRNLEYEIRYLKLENNVLQEKIERFHHANIEGFQCRYCGSVKLKRKGDKPHKVFSDLGIVDTFFICLDCGRESVLTINTLEKLY
;
A
#
# COMPACT_ATOMS: atom_id res chain seq x y z
N MET A 1 -27.41 -33.51 -9.44
CA MET A 1 -28.73 -33.85 -10.06
C MET A 1 -28.59 -34.63 -11.38
N PRO A 2 -27.63 -34.32 -12.28
CA PRO A 2 -27.44 -35.04 -13.55
C PRO A 2 -26.99 -36.51 -13.37
N LEU A 3 -26.09 -36.80 -12.43
CA LEU A 3 -25.60 -38.15 -12.15
C LEU A 3 -26.71 -39.15 -11.82
N LYS A 4 -27.65 -38.78 -10.94
CA LYS A 4 -28.81 -39.61 -10.57
C LYS A 4 -29.74 -39.89 -11.77
N ILE A 5 -29.75 -39.02 -12.78
CA ILE A 5 -30.55 -39.20 -13.99
C ILE A 5 -29.84 -40.18 -14.93
N ILE A 6 -28.52 -40.06 -15.10
CA ILE A 6 -27.72 -40.99 -15.90
C ILE A 6 -27.75 -42.41 -15.29
N GLU A 7 -27.66 -42.53 -13.97
CA GLU A 7 -27.73 -43.84 -13.29
C GLU A 7 -29.05 -44.55 -13.56
N LYS A 8 -30.17 -43.84 -13.47
CA LYS A 8 -31.50 -44.37 -13.84
C LYS A 8 -31.61 -44.75 -15.32
N LEU A 9 -30.93 -44.02 -16.21
CA LEU A 9 -30.91 -44.33 -17.64
C LEU A 9 -30.05 -45.58 -17.94
N ILE A 10 -28.94 -45.77 -17.22
CA ILE A 10 -28.10 -46.98 -17.33
C ILE A 10 -28.87 -48.21 -16.85
N GLU A 11 -29.61 -48.10 -15.75
CA GLU A 11 -30.47 -49.20 -15.25
C GLU A 11 -31.58 -49.54 -16.25
N LYS A 12 -32.19 -48.53 -16.89
CA LYS A 12 -33.32 -48.71 -17.81
C LYS A 12 -32.93 -49.20 -19.20
N TYR A 13 -31.82 -48.72 -19.75
CA TYR A 13 -31.39 -49.00 -21.14
C TYR A 13 -30.11 -49.83 -21.24
N GLY A 14 -29.57 -50.28 -20.10
CA GLY A 14 -28.41 -51.15 -19.99
C GLY A 14 -28.41 -52.45 -20.81
N PRO A 15 -29.55 -53.05 -21.21
CA PRO A 15 -29.58 -54.20 -22.11
C PRO A 15 -29.12 -53.91 -23.54
N ILE A 16 -29.08 -52.64 -23.95
CA ILE A 16 -28.61 -52.22 -25.28
C ILE A 16 -27.15 -51.77 -25.14
N ASN A 17 -26.20 -52.66 -25.47
CA ASN A 17 -24.76 -52.47 -25.23
C ASN A 17 -24.23 -51.10 -25.69
N ALA A 18 -24.62 -50.62 -26.88
CA ALA A 18 -24.17 -49.34 -27.41
C ALA A 18 -24.67 -48.12 -26.59
N HIS A 19 -25.90 -48.16 -26.08
CA HIS A 19 -26.43 -47.07 -25.23
C HIS A 19 -25.81 -47.08 -23.84
N LYS A 20 -25.54 -48.27 -23.29
CA LYS A 20 -24.89 -48.41 -21.98
C LYS A 20 -23.49 -47.78 -21.98
N GLU A 21 -22.71 -48.02 -23.02
CA GLU A 21 -21.34 -47.51 -23.15
C GLU A 21 -21.31 -45.98 -23.30
N GLN A 22 -22.21 -45.42 -24.11
CA GLN A 22 -22.38 -43.96 -24.23
C GLN A 22 -22.82 -43.31 -22.91
N LEU A 23 -23.71 -43.95 -22.15
CA LEU A 23 -24.16 -43.44 -20.85
C LEU A 23 -23.06 -43.52 -19.78
N LEU A 24 -22.21 -44.55 -19.80
CA LEU A 24 -21.04 -44.64 -18.92
C LEU A 24 -20.02 -43.54 -19.22
N LEU A 25 -19.69 -43.32 -20.50
CA LEU A 25 -18.82 -42.22 -20.92
C LEU A 25 -19.37 -40.86 -20.51
N LEU A 26 -20.68 -40.67 -20.62
CA LEU A 26 -21.34 -39.44 -20.17
C LEU A 26 -21.23 -39.28 -18.64
N LYS A 27 -21.39 -40.37 -17.87
CA LYS A 27 -21.22 -40.37 -16.41
C LYS A 27 -19.81 -39.91 -16.03
N GLU A 28 -18.79 -40.50 -16.63
CA GLU A 28 -17.38 -40.17 -16.38
C GLU A 28 -17.09 -38.70 -16.70
N ARG A 29 -17.60 -38.20 -17.84
CA ARG A 29 -17.47 -36.78 -18.19
C ARG A 29 -18.12 -35.85 -17.18
N ILE A 30 -19.31 -36.19 -16.67
CA ILE A 30 -19.98 -35.37 -15.66
C ILE A 30 -19.17 -35.32 -14.37
N ILE A 31 -18.63 -36.47 -13.92
CA ILE A 31 -17.77 -36.53 -12.73
C ILE A 31 -16.54 -35.64 -12.93
N ALA A 32 -15.84 -35.78 -14.06
CA ALA A 32 -14.67 -34.96 -14.37
C ALA A 32 -14.99 -33.45 -14.39
N TYR A 33 -16.16 -33.05 -14.91
CA TYR A 33 -16.59 -31.66 -14.89
C TYR A 33 -16.96 -31.16 -13.49
N GLU A 34 -17.59 -32.00 -12.66
CA GLU A 34 -17.89 -31.66 -11.27
C GLU A 34 -16.60 -31.46 -10.45
N ASP A 35 -15.59 -32.31 -10.67
CA ASP A 35 -14.27 -32.19 -10.05
C ASP A 35 -13.56 -30.91 -10.48
N HIS A 36 -13.50 -30.62 -11.78
CA HIS A 36 -12.92 -29.37 -12.29
C HIS A 36 -13.65 -28.13 -11.76
N LEU A 37 -14.98 -28.17 -11.66
CA LEU A 37 -15.75 -27.07 -11.09
C LEU A 37 -15.43 -26.86 -9.61
N SER A 38 -15.26 -27.95 -8.86
CA SER A 38 -14.84 -27.90 -7.46
C SER A 38 -13.45 -27.28 -7.31
N GLU A 39 -12.48 -27.71 -8.12
CA GLU A 39 -11.13 -27.14 -8.14
C GLU A 39 -11.14 -25.65 -8.48
N CYS A 40 -11.90 -25.24 -9.51
CA CYS A 40 -12.06 -23.84 -9.88
C CYS A 40 -12.66 -23.00 -8.75
N ARG A 41 -13.64 -23.54 -8.00
CA ARG A 41 -14.24 -22.86 -6.85
C ARG A 41 -13.23 -22.67 -5.72
N ILE A 42 -12.43 -23.69 -5.41
CA ILE A 42 -11.37 -23.60 -4.39
C ILE A 42 -10.36 -22.52 -4.77
N LYS A 43 -9.88 -22.54 -6.03
CA LYS A 43 -8.93 -21.53 -6.53
C LYS A 43 -9.54 -20.12 -6.49
N SER A 44 -10.79 -19.97 -6.92
CA SER A 44 -11.49 -18.69 -6.90
C SER A 44 -11.66 -18.14 -5.48
N ALA A 45 -11.97 -19.00 -4.51
CA ALA A 45 -12.09 -18.59 -3.11
C ALA A 45 -10.72 -18.14 -2.55
N ALA A 46 -9.67 -18.92 -2.78
CA ALA A 46 -8.32 -18.57 -2.37
C ALA A 46 -7.85 -17.23 -2.99
N SER A 47 -8.13 -17.00 -4.28
CA SER A 47 -7.81 -15.73 -4.93
C SER A 47 -8.59 -14.55 -4.34
N ALA A 48 -9.87 -14.73 -4.02
CA ALA A 48 -10.67 -13.70 -3.36
C ALA A 48 -10.11 -13.33 -1.98
N ASP A 49 -9.62 -14.31 -1.22
CA ASP A 49 -8.98 -14.07 0.07
C ASP A 49 -7.67 -13.27 -0.07
N VAL A 50 -6.84 -13.61 -1.06
CA VAL A 50 -5.61 -12.86 -1.33
C VAL A 50 -5.91 -11.42 -1.73
N ILE A 51 -6.89 -11.19 -2.61
CA ILE A 51 -7.32 -9.84 -3.01
C ILE A 51 -7.74 -9.02 -1.79
N ARG A 52 -8.57 -9.59 -0.91
CA ARG A 52 -9.03 -8.93 0.30
C ARG A 52 -7.87 -8.54 1.23
N ASN A 53 -6.88 -9.42 1.38
CA ASN A 53 -5.69 -9.13 2.21
C ASN A 53 -4.86 -8.00 1.61
N LEU A 54 -4.62 -8.02 0.30
CA LEU A 54 -3.87 -6.96 -0.39
C LEU A 54 -4.60 -5.61 -0.33
N GLU A 55 -5.93 -5.59 -0.45
CA GLU A 55 -6.73 -4.38 -0.28
C GLU A 55 -6.64 -3.80 1.14
N TYR A 56 -6.48 -4.65 2.15
CA TYR A 56 -6.24 -4.22 3.52
C TYR A 56 -4.84 -3.59 3.67
N GLU A 57 -3.80 -4.24 3.17
CA GLU A 57 -2.42 -3.72 3.21
C GLU A 57 -2.28 -2.39 2.46
N ILE A 58 -2.88 -2.25 1.28
CA ILE A 58 -2.88 -0.99 0.51
C ILE A 58 -3.52 0.14 1.32
N ARG A 59 -4.63 -0.13 2.03
CA ARG A 59 -5.28 0.89 2.88
C ARG A 59 -4.40 1.28 4.05
N TYR A 60 -3.76 0.32 4.71
CA TYR A 60 -2.85 0.57 5.80
C TYR A 60 -1.65 1.42 5.36
N LEU A 61 -0.98 1.04 4.28
CA LEU A 61 0.17 1.78 3.73
C LEU A 61 -0.18 3.19 3.27
N LYS A 62 -1.39 3.39 2.72
CA LYS A 62 -1.88 4.73 2.38
C LYS A 62 -2.03 5.62 3.62
N LEU A 63 -2.57 5.06 4.70
CA LEU A 63 -2.71 5.79 5.97
C LEU A 63 -1.34 6.16 6.54
N GLU A 64 -0.40 5.22 6.55
CA GLU A 64 0.97 5.47 7.04
C GLU A 64 1.69 6.53 6.20
N ASN A 65 1.59 6.47 4.87
CA ASN A 65 2.14 7.48 3.97
C ASN A 65 1.55 8.87 4.25
N ASN A 66 0.23 8.98 4.47
CA ASN A 66 -0.39 10.26 4.79
C ASN A 66 0.17 10.83 6.11
N VAL A 67 0.32 10.01 7.15
CA VAL A 67 0.88 10.44 8.43
C VAL A 67 2.33 10.90 8.27
N LEU A 68 3.14 10.19 7.48
CA LEU A 68 4.52 10.58 7.20
C LEU A 68 4.58 11.88 6.40
N GLN A 69 3.68 12.06 5.44
CA GLN A 69 3.60 13.27 4.64
C GLN A 69 3.22 14.47 5.49
N GLU A 70 2.25 14.35 6.39
CA GLU A 70 1.91 15.38 7.38
C GLU A 70 3.09 15.71 8.32
N LYS A 71 3.91 14.71 8.69
CA LYS A 71 5.13 14.95 9.47
C LYS A 71 6.15 15.75 8.66
N ILE A 72 6.38 15.36 7.40
CA ILE A 72 7.29 16.07 6.48
C ILE A 72 6.83 17.51 6.28
N GLU A 73 5.54 17.72 6.03
CA GLU A 73 4.96 19.05 5.90
C GLU A 73 5.16 19.86 7.18
N ARG A 74 4.86 19.30 8.36
CA ARG A 74 5.16 19.97 9.64
C ARG A 74 6.64 20.30 9.82
N PHE A 75 7.57 19.44 9.41
CA PHE A 75 9.01 19.75 9.47
C PHE A 75 9.42 20.87 8.51
N HIS A 76 8.81 20.94 7.33
CA HIS A 76 9.02 22.04 6.39
C HIS A 76 8.40 23.35 6.87
N HIS A 77 7.26 23.29 7.57
CA HIS A 77 6.53 24.44 8.09
C HIS A 77 6.86 24.75 9.56
N ALA A 78 7.82 24.06 10.18
CA ALA A 78 8.23 24.26 11.57
C ALA A 78 8.90 25.64 11.74
N ASN A 79 8.07 26.69 11.82
CA ASN A 79 8.39 28.10 12.03
C ASN A 79 9.73 28.55 11.42
N ILE A 80 9.67 28.86 10.12
CA ILE A 80 10.53 29.88 9.50
C ILE A 80 9.90 31.28 9.69
N GLU A 81 8.74 31.39 10.35
CA GLU A 81 8.09 32.67 10.65
C GLU A 81 9.06 33.57 11.42
N GLY A 82 9.44 34.69 10.79
CA GLY A 82 10.39 35.67 11.33
C GLY A 82 11.80 35.59 10.75
N PHE A 83 12.14 34.55 9.98
CA PHE A 83 13.47 34.42 9.42
C PHE A 83 13.58 35.01 8.00
N GLN A 84 14.60 35.83 7.81
CA GLN A 84 14.88 36.51 6.54
C GLN A 84 16.25 36.11 6.00
N CYS A 85 16.39 36.14 4.69
CA CYS A 85 17.68 35.99 4.04
C CYS A 85 18.64 37.08 4.53
N ARG A 86 19.79 36.67 5.08
CA ARG A 86 20.81 37.59 5.60
C ARG A 86 21.41 38.53 4.54
N TYR A 87 21.22 38.22 3.25
CA TYR A 87 21.80 38.98 2.14
C TYR A 87 20.80 39.91 1.44
N CYS A 88 19.52 39.53 1.35
CA CYS A 88 18.52 40.29 0.60
C CYS A 88 17.21 40.55 1.36
N GLY A 89 17.08 40.08 2.61
CA GLY A 89 15.88 40.28 3.43
C GLY A 89 14.67 39.43 3.03
N SER A 90 14.75 38.63 1.96
CA SER A 90 13.64 37.80 1.51
C SER A 90 13.24 36.75 2.55
N VAL A 91 11.93 36.59 2.75
CA VAL A 91 11.32 35.54 3.57
C VAL A 91 11.15 34.21 2.81
N LYS A 92 11.41 34.18 1.50
CA LYS A 92 11.30 32.97 0.69
C LYS A 92 12.54 32.09 0.88
N LEU A 93 12.53 31.33 1.96
CA LEU A 93 13.62 30.45 2.36
C LEU A 93 13.20 28.99 2.21
N LYS A 94 14.04 28.18 1.56
CA LYS A 94 13.90 26.72 1.50
C LYS A 94 14.93 26.09 2.44
N ARG A 95 14.48 25.39 3.48
CA ARG A 95 15.36 24.66 4.41
C ARG A 95 16.12 23.57 3.65
N LYS A 96 17.43 23.51 3.87
CA LYS A 96 18.36 22.54 3.28
C LYS A 96 18.73 21.42 4.27
N GLY A 97 18.77 21.74 5.56
CA GLY A 97 19.05 20.78 6.62
C GLY A 97 19.54 21.47 7.90
N ASP A 98 19.85 20.67 8.91
CA ASP A 98 20.35 21.13 10.20
C ASP A 98 21.70 20.50 10.53
N LYS A 99 22.50 21.20 11.32
CA LYS A 99 23.68 20.63 11.98
C LYS A 99 23.72 21.10 13.44
N PRO A 100 24.24 20.30 14.37
CA PRO A 100 24.51 20.76 15.73
C PRO A 100 25.40 22.01 15.71
N HIS A 101 25.08 23.04 16.50
CA HIS A 101 25.91 24.24 16.59
C HIS A 101 27.27 23.89 17.21
N LYS A 102 28.36 24.42 16.67
CA LYS A 102 29.73 24.04 17.06
C LYS A 102 30.07 24.23 18.53
N VAL A 103 29.44 25.19 19.20
CA VAL A 103 29.75 25.58 20.59
C VAL A 103 28.63 25.20 21.57
N PHE A 104 27.41 25.04 21.07
CA PHE A 104 26.21 24.95 21.93
C PHE A 104 25.38 23.69 21.61
N SER A 105 25.98 22.68 20.98
CA SER A 105 25.33 21.42 20.66
C SER A 105 24.68 20.77 21.86
N ASP A 106 25.34 20.85 23.01
CA ASP A 106 24.94 20.19 24.26
C ASP A 106 23.71 20.86 24.90
N LEU A 107 23.40 22.09 24.47
CA LEU A 107 22.21 22.85 24.85
C LEU A 107 21.06 22.68 23.85
N GLY A 108 21.16 21.72 22.91
CA GLY A 108 20.13 21.51 21.89
C GLY A 108 20.04 22.62 20.83
N ILE A 109 21.06 23.48 20.73
CA ILE A 109 21.09 24.55 19.73
C ILE A 109 21.61 23.99 18.40
N VAL A 110 20.87 24.26 17.31
CA VAL A 110 21.19 23.76 15.96
C VAL A 110 21.35 24.92 14.97
N ASP A 111 22.31 24.79 14.06
CA ASP A 111 22.41 25.63 12.87
C ASP A 111 21.54 25.05 11.76
N THR A 112 20.50 25.79 11.38
CA THR A 112 19.63 25.45 10.26
C THR A 112 20.07 26.21 9.02
N PHE A 113 20.28 25.48 7.94
CA PHE A 113 20.72 25.99 6.64
C PHE A 113 19.52 26.17 5.72
N PHE A 114 19.47 27.29 5.03
CA PHE A 114 18.41 27.69 4.10
C PHE A 114 19.00 28.18 2.79
N ILE A 115 18.34 27.91 1.68
CA ILE A 115 18.59 28.55 0.39
C ILE A 115 17.52 29.62 0.18
N CYS A 116 17.94 30.86 -0.10
CA CYS A 116 17.01 31.90 -0.51
C CYS A 116 16.56 31.69 -1.96
N LEU A 117 15.25 31.64 -2.18
CA LEU A 117 14.69 31.41 -3.51
C LEU A 117 14.77 32.66 -4.42
N ASP A 118 14.93 33.86 -3.84
CA ASP A 118 15.04 35.10 -4.63
C ASP A 118 16.50 35.43 -5.03
N CYS A 119 17.49 35.19 -4.16
CA CYS A 119 18.91 35.52 -4.45
C CYS A 119 19.84 34.30 -4.61
N GLY A 120 19.34 33.08 -4.41
CA GLY A 120 20.09 31.83 -4.55
C GLY A 120 21.16 31.58 -3.48
N ARG A 121 21.38 32.51 -2.55
CA ARG A 121 22.42 32.40 -1.52
C ARG A 121 22.00 31.55 -0.34
N GLU A 122 22.96 30.84 0.24
CA GLU A 122 22.76 30.04 1.45
C GLU A 122 22.84 30.91 2.70
N SER A 123 21.78 30.91 3.50
CA SER A 123 21.68 31.55 4.80
C SER A 123 21.64 30.49 5.90
N VAL A 124 22.26 30.77 7.04
CA VAL A 124 22.35 29.89 8.21
C VAL A 124 21.73 30.64 9.38
N LEU A 125 20.85 29.99 10.11
CA LEU A 125 20.20 30.58 11.26
C LEU A 125 20.36 29.60 12.42
N THR A 126 20.87 30.12 13.52
CA THR A 126 21.05 29.35 14.75
C THR A 126 19.73 29.35 15.50
N ILE A 127 19.11 28.19 15.62
CA ILE A 127 17.80 28.00 16.25
C ILE A 127 18.01 27.28 17.58
N ASN A 128 17.51 27.89 18.65
CA ASN A 128 17.40 27.20 19.93
C ASN A 128 16.16 26.29 19.90
N THR A 129 16.37 24.98 19.91
CA THR A 129 15.24 24.03 19.86
C THR A 129 14.48 23.93 21.19
N LEU A 130 15.06 24.42 22.30
CA LEU A 130 14.43 24.42 23.62
C LEU A 130 13.27 25.42 23.75
N GLU A 131 13.21 26.46 22.92
CA GLU A 131 12.12 27.45 22.92
C GLU A 131 10.83 26.96 22.23
N LYS A 132 10.86 25.80 21.56
CA LYS A 132 9.68 25.21 20.87
C LYS A 132 8.88 24.22 21.73
N LEU A 133 9.19 24.09 23.03
CA LEU A 133 8.53 23.15 23.97
C LEU A 133 7.54 23.81 24.95
N TYR A 134 7.22 25.10 24.79
CA TYR A 134 6.16 25.79 25.53
C TYR A 134 5.13 26.42 24.60
#